data_AF-A0A9E4J9W7-F1
#
_entry.id   AF-A0A9E4J9W7-F1
#
_cell.length_a   1.000
_cell.length_b   1.000
_cell.length_c   1.000
_cell.angle_alpha   90.00
_cell.angle_beta   90.00
_cell.angle_gamma   90.00
#
_symmetry.space_group_name_H-M   'P 1'
#
loop_
_entity.id
_entity.type
_entity.pdbx_description
1 polymer ?
#
loop_
_entity_poly.entity_id
_entity_poly.type
_entity_poly.pdbx_seq_one_letter_code
_entity_poly.pdbx_strand_id
1 'polypeptide(L)'
;MSLHVESPSPPPPPRGPAGPSSAARPIGLSRRRFQLFASAAILAAAAWIFFGVFWLFDLQTQGQPHALGRLGLEVFFRFDIETLQNTLGSLAQIIVAVLGIAITVVSIVVQLAATRYSSHIASLFFRDRTNLAIMGFFVVACIDVVWVSLGVHGTFMPRASVVASLVVLTGSLLVLIPYFAYVFDFLDPARVVQQIGRSALDAALKRRPAGGKSTTERHDAATTSLERLADVAVNSVAQKDKVIASHAVATLKDVLVSYLEDKQRLPPKWFIVGERLQQDADFAVMAPESRAQIEADRTWFEWKGLRQLRLVFAESLKSLPEVAHNVAVATRRIGEAAVATHDRGGIAASLKFFNTYLRTALNGADVRAAYNVLHEYRLLAEVVMNLGLQDLTLGIARHFKYYGQIAYGMGLGFVTETAAYDLSVLCERAFAVKASCHNALLEIFLEVDKEAETADEEKGLRGVRKAQVRLATYYLVHGAEPLARAIYEDMRRESPARLVSIRQELEDVTDKDFWEVTDRGINFDYLEPKRKAQLTAFFGWFGTLPKRSASRVPVSDAP
;
A
#
# COMPACT_ATOMS: atom_id res chain seq x y z
N MET A 1 -66.39 34.63 16.99
CA MET A 1 -65.21 35.47 16.69
C MET A 1 -63.99 34.59 16.95
N SER A 2 -63.45 34.06 15.87
CA SER A 2 -62.53 32.92 15.84
C SER A 2 -61.12 33.35 16.21
N LEU A 3 -60.59 32.82 17.32
CA LEU A 3 -59.19 32.98 17.68
C LEU A 3 -58.41 31.80 17.08
N HIS A 4 -57.73 32.07 15.96
CA HIS A 4 -56.67 31.22 15.44
C HIS A 4 -55.53 31.16 16.47
N VAL A 5 -55.32 29.97 17.03
CA VAL A 5 -54.09 29.64 17.77
C VAL A 5 -53.20 28.87 16.79
N GLU A 6 -52.18 29.55 16.27
CA GLU A 6 -51.12 28.93 15.47
C GLU A 6 -50.39 27.87 16.32
N SER A 7 -50.39 26.63 15.85
CA SER A 7 -49.53 25.57 16.35
C SER A 7 -48.07 25.83 15.93
N PRO A 8 -47.08 25.77 16.84
CA PRO A 8 -45.68 25.97 16.48
C PRO A 8 -45.19 24.80 15.62
N SER A 9 -44.48 25.13 14.55
CA SER A 9 -43.83 24.18 13.64
C SER A 9 -42.79 23.31 14.39
N PRO A 10 -42.61 22.03 14.01
CA PRO A 10 -41.63 21.17 14.66
C PRO A 10 -40.20 21.67 14.32
N PRO A 11 -39.24 21.56 15.27
CA PRO A 11 -37.86 21.94 15.01
C PRO A 11 -37.24 21.03 13.94
N PRO A 12 -36.33 21.56 13.11
CA PRO A 12 -35.65 20.74 12.11
C PRO A 12 -34.82 19.64 12.79
N PRO A 13 -34.66 18.46 12.16
CA PRO A 13 -33.90 17.36 12.74
C PRO A 13 -32.43 17.78 12.96
N PRO A 14 -31.77 17.23 13.99
CA PRO A 14 -30.38 17.54 14.29
C PRO A 14 -29.50 17.16 13.09
N ARG A 15 -28.69 18.12 12.63
CA ARG A 15 -27.66 17.87 11.62
C ARG A 15 -26.71 16.80 12.18
N GLY A 16 -26.78 15.59 11.63
CA GLY A 16 -25.84 14.52 11.93
C GLY A 16 -24.39 14.93 11.63
N PRO A 17 -23.40 14.30 12.29
CA PRO A 17 -22.00 14.63 12.06
C PRO A 17 -21.67 14.42 10.59
N ALA A 18 -21.16 15.47 9.95
CA ALA A 18 -20.63 15.42 8.60
C ALA A 18 -19.62 14.26 8.52
N GLY A 19 -19.93 13.26 7.70
CA GLY A 19 -19.00 12.17 7.41
C GLY A 19 -17.68 12.74 6.89
N PRO A 20 -16.53 12.06 7.13
CA PRO A 20 -15.27 12.49 6.56
C PRO A 20 -15.28 12.21 5.06
N SER A 21 -15.85 13.13 4.27
CA SER A 21 -15.50 13.24 2.86
C SER A 21 -14.08 13.81 2.78
N SER A 22 -13.10 12.94 3.02
CA SER A 22 -11.71 13.16 2.64
C SER A 22 -11.60 13.06 1.11
N ALA A 23 -12.29 13.96 0.41
CA ALA A 23 -11.82 14.41 -0.89
C ALA A 23 -10.50 15.13 -0.60
N ALA A 24 -9.39 14.41 -0.76
CA ALA A 24 -8.07 14.98 -0.74
C ALA A 24 -8.03 16.10 -1.79
N ARG A 25 -8.23 17.35 -1.34
CA ARG A 25 -7.89 18.53 -2.13
C ARG A 25 -6.44 18.34 -2.60
N PRO A 26 -6.10 18.59 -3.87
CA PRO A 26 -4.73 18.52 -4.32
C PRO A 26 -3.96 19.71 -3.71
N ILE A 27 -3.52 19.56 -2.46
CA ILE A 27 -2.67 20.53 -1.78
C ILE A 27 -1.26 20.35 -2.38
N GLY A 28 -0.81 21.34 -3.15
CA GLY A 28 0.57 21.81 -3.02
C GLY A 28 1.57 21.59 -4.15
N LEU A 29 1.22 20.98 -5.30
CA LEU A 29 2.23 20.77 -6.37
C LEU A 29 2.66 22.06 -7.09
N SER A 30 1.72 22.98 -7.35
CA SER A 30 2.02 24.29 -7.93
C SER A 30 2.71 25.22 -6.93
N ARG A 31 2.29 25.19 -5.66
CA ARG A 31 2.80 26.06 -4.59
C ARG A 31 4.27 25.79 -4.24
N ARG A 32 4.70 24.52 -4.19
CA ARG A 32 6.12 24.15 -3.94
C ARG A 32 7.04 24.52 -5.11
N ARG A 33 6.61 24.29 -6.36
CA ARG A 33 7.38 24.71 -7.55
C ARG A 33 7.55 26.22 -7.59
N PHE A 34 6.46 26.96 -7.34
CA PHE A 34 6.51 28.42 -7.22
C PHE A 34 7.44 28.88 -6.08
N GLN A 35 7.43 28.20 -4.92
CA GLN A 35 8.33 28.51 -3.80
C GLN A 35 9.82 28.26 -4.10
N LEU A 36 10.15 27.23 -4.88
CA LEU A 36 11.54 26.92 -5.26
C LEU A 36 12.09 27.88 -6.32
N PHE A 37 11.28 28.27 -7.31
CA PHE A 37 11.68 29.35 -8.23
C PHE A 37 11.68 30.72 -7.54
N ALA A 38 10.81 30.92 -6.54
CA ALA A 38 10.82 32.11 -5.70
C ALA A 38 12.08 32.19 -4.82
N SER A 39 12.59 31.07 -4.28
CA SER A 39 13.84 31.10 -3.51
C SER A 39 15.06 31.42 -4.38
N ALA A 40 15.13 30.88 -5.61
CA ALA A 40 16.14 31.28 -6.58
C ALA A 40 16.02 32.76 -6.98
N ALA A 41 14.80 33.26 -7.16
CA ALA A 41 14.54 34.67 -7.44
C ALA A 41 14.88 35.59 -6.26
N ILE A 42 14.65 35.15 -5.03
CA ILE A 42 15.03 35.87 -3.81
C ILE A 42 16.55 35.91 -3.67
N LEU A 43 17.25 34.80 -3.92
CA LEU A 43 18.71 34.77 -3.90
C LEU A 43 19.30 35.65 -5.01
N ALA A 44 18.71 35.63 -6.20
CA ALA A 44 19.06 36.54 -7.28
C ALA A 44 18.85 38.00 -6.84
N ALA A 45 17.67 38.34 -6.33
CA ALA A 45 17.36 39.68 -5.86
C ALA A 45 18.30 40.12 -4.73
N ALA A 46 18.61 39.23 -3.79
CA ALA A 46 19.57 39.50 -2.72
C ALA A 46 20.99 39.74 -3.26
N ALA A 47 21.45 38.94 -4.24
CA ALA A 47 22.74 39.15 -4.88
C ALA A 47 22.79 40.47 -5.66
N TRP A 48 21.73 40.80 -6.40
CA TRP A 48 21.61 42.06 -7.13
C TRP A 48 21.52 43.28 -6.19
N ILE A 49 20.79 43.17 -5.08
CA ILE A 49 20.69 44.22 -4.06
C ILE A 49 22.03 44.39 -3.36
N PHE A 50 22.67 43.30 -2.94
CA PHE A 50 23.98 43.33 -2.32
C PHE A 50 25.00 44.01 -3.24
N PHE A 51 25.08 43.56 -4.50
CA PHE A 51 25.92 44.20 -5.50
C PHE A 51 25.60 45.69 -5.68
N GLY A 52 24.31 46.04 -5.84
CA GLY A 52 23.88 47.41 -6.03
C GLY A 52 24.21 48.34 -4.87
N VAL A 53 24.10 47.86 -3.63
CA VAL A 53 24.43 48.64 -2.41
C VAL A 53 25.92 48.93 -2.33
N PHE A 54 26.77 47.91 -2.51
CA PHE A 54 28.22 48.10 -2.49
C PHE A 54 28.70 48.94 -3.68
N TRP A 55 28.09 48.76 -4.85
CA TRP A 55 28.39 49.57 -6.02
C TRP A 55 28.03 51.05 -5.83
N LEU A 56 26.86 51.35 -5.26
CA LEU A 56 26.46 52.72 -4.93
C LEU A 56 27.41 53.34 -3.90
N PHE A 57 27.86 52.55 -2.93
CA PHE A 57 28.86 52.97 -1.95
C PHE A 57 30.22 53.27 -2.61
N ASP A 58 30.68 52.43 -3.53
CA ASP A 58 31.92 52.66 -4.28
C ASP A 58 31.83 53.91 -5.18
N LEU A 59 30.69 54.13 -5.85
CA LEU A 59 30.47 55.34 -6.65
C LEU A 59 30.49 56.61 -5.80
N GLN A 60 29.97 56.55 -4.57
CA GLN A 60 29.99 57.68 -3.63
C GLN A 60 31.38 57.95 -3.07
N THR A 61 32.13 56.89 -2.71
CA THR A 61 33.46 57.02 -2.11
C THR A 61 34.55 57.40 -3.11
N GLN A 62 34.44 56.96 -4.38
CA GLN A 62 35.42 57.25 -5.43
C GLN A 62 35.16 58.58 -6.17
N GLY A 63 34.13 59.34 -5.79
CA GLY A 63 33.95 60.73 -6.26
C GLY A 63 33.78 60.88 -7.78
N GLN A 64 32.98 60.01 -8.42
CA GLN A 64 32.64 60.07 -9.86
C GLN A 64 31.20 60.61 -10.08
N PRO A 65 30.95 61.92 -9.90
CA PRO A 65 29.59 62.49 -9.92
C PRO A 65 28.89 62.45 -11.30
N HIS A 66 29.62 62.24 -12.40
CA HIS A 66 29.02 62.10 -13.73
C HIS A 66 28.43 60.71 -14.02
N ALA A 67 28.70 59.70 -13.18
CA ALA A 67 28.17 58.33 -13.34
C ALA A 67 26.69 58.19 -12.93
N LEU A 68 26.11 59.21 -12.28
CA LEU A 68 24.71 59.22 -11.82
C LEU A 68 23.71 59.70 -12.89
N GLY A 69 24.15 60.40 -13.96
CA GLY A 69 23.27 61.07 -14.94
C GLY A 69 22.76 60.20 -16.08
N ARG A 70 23.47 59.12 -16.42
CA ARG A 70 22.98 57.98 -17.20
C ARG A 70 23.24 56.78 -16.31
N LEU A 71 22.21 56.01 -15.96
CA LEU A 71 22.32 54.73 -15.21
C LEU A 71 23.73 54.15 -15.39
N GLY A 72 24.57 54.18 -14.35
CA GLY A 72 26.03 53.95 -14.37
C GLY A 72 26.53 52.61 -14.93
N LEU A 73 25.68 51.90 -15.68
CA LEU A 73 25.92 50.76 -16.53
C LEU A 73 26.95 51.04 -17.64
N GLU A 74 27.12 52.28 -18.14
CA GLU A 74 28.18 52.59 -19.13
C GLU A 74 29.60 52.28 -18.60
N VAL A 75 29.82 52.39 -17.28
CA VAL A 75 31.09 52.00 -16.63
C VAL A 75 31.28 50.48 -16.65
N PHE A 76 30.18 49.72 -16.51
CA PHE A 76 30.18 48.26 -16.68
C PHE A 76 30.52 47.83 -18.11
N PHE A 77 30.36 48.69 -19.11
CA PHE A 77 30.59 48.37 -20.53
C PHE A 77 31.93 48.88 -21.08
N ARG A 78 32.76 49.52 -20.24
CA ARG A 78 34.15 49.89 -20.56
C ARG A 78 35.11 48.85 -20.00
N PHE A 79 35.13 47.67 -20.63
CA PHE A 79 36.14 46.66 -20.33
C PHE A 79 37.41 46.93 -21.12
N ASP A 80 38.56 46.83 -20.46
CA ASP A 80 39.84 46.66 -21.14
C ASP A 80 39.94 45.23 -21.70
N ILE A 81 40.54 45.06 -22.87
CA ILE A 81 40.57 43.79 -23.62
C ILE A 81 41.28 42.71 -22.81
N GLU A 82 42.39 43.05 -22.15
CA GLU A 82 43.18 42.12 -21.33
C GLU A 82 42.39 41.65 -20.10
N THR A 83 41.71 42.57 -19.40
CA THR A 83 40.86 42.24 -18.25
C THR A 83 39.67 41.36 -18.66
N LEU A 84 39.08 41.64 -19.83
CA LEU A 84 37.94 40.87 -20.35
C LEU A 84 38.35 39.44 -20.74
N GLN A 85 39.47 39.26 -21.44
CA GLN A 85 39.98 37.95 -21.82
C GLN A 85 40.29 37.09 -20.58
N ASN A 86 40.95 37.66 -19.59
CA ASN A 86 41.24 36.97 -18.33
C ASN A 86 39.95 36.60 -17.57
N THR A 87 39.00 37.53 -17.48
CA THR A 87 37.72 37.28 -16.80
C THR A 87 36.90 36.21 -17.50
N LEU A 88 36.73 36.28 -18.83
CA LEU A 88 35.99 35.27 -19.60
C LEU A 88 36.62 33.87 -19.46
N GLY A 89 37.96 33.79 -19.47
CA GLY A 89 38.67 32.53 -19.23
C GLY A 89 38.38 31.94 -17.84
N SER A 90 38.44 32.76 -16.79
CA SER A 90 38.09 32.32 -15.43
C SER A 90 36.61 31.95 -15.29
N LEU A 91 35.70 32.68 -15.93
CA LEU A 91 34.28 32.36 -15.91
C LEU A 91 33.97 31.03 -16.62
N ALA A 92 34.68 30.74 -17.72
CA ALA A 92 34.60 29.44 -18.41
C ALA A 92 34.99 28.28 -17.48
N GLN A 93 36.05 28.47 -16.68
CA GLN A 93 36.47 27.47 -15.70
C GLN A 93 35.43 27.29 -14.60
N ILE A 94 34.82 28.37 -14.10
CA ILE A 94 33.78 28.32 -13.07
C ILE A 94 32.56 27.54 -13.56
N ILE A 95 32.05 27.82 -14.76
CA ILE A 95 30.84 27.14 -15.26
C ILE A 95 31.08 25.65 -15.50
N VAL A 96 32.26 25.29 -16.01
CA VAL A 96 32.67 23.88 -16.17
C VAL A 96 32.80 23.19 -14.81
N ALA A 97 33.38 23.85 -13.81
CA ALA A 97 33.47 23.32 -12.45
C ALA A 97 32.09 23.11 -11.81
N VAL A 98 31.18 24.07 -11.97
CA VAL A 98 29.80 23.99 -11.46
C VAL A 98 29.03 22.86 -12.14
N LEU A 99 29.17 22.71 -13.47
CA LEU A 99 28.60 21.57 -14.19
C LEU A 99 29.17 20.24 -13.66
N GLY A 100 30.48 20.16 -13.42
CA GLY A 100 31.12 19.00 -12.80
C GLY A 100 30.55 18.66 -11.42
N ILE A 101 30.33 19.66 -10.57
CA ILE A 101 29.68 19.49 -9.26
C ILE A 101 28.23 19.03 -9.43
N ALA A 102 27.49 19.62 -10.36
CA ALA A 102 26.11 19.25 -10.61
C ALA A 102 25.99 17.78 -11.05
N ILE A 103 26.83 17.35 -11.99
CA ILE A 103 26.87 15.97 -12.47
C ILE A 103 27.25 15.02 -11.35
N THR A 104 28.27 15.32 -10.55
CA THR A 104 28.73 14.42 -9.48
C THR A 104 27.67 14.27 -8.38
N VAL A 105 27.12 15.38 -7.88
CA VAL A 105 26.05 15.34 -6.86
C VAL A 105 24.87 14.55 -7.39
N VAL A 106 24.35 14.89 -8.57
CA VAL A 106 23.18 14.20 -9.14
C VAL A 106 23.45 12.73 -9.41
N SER A 107 24.63 12.39 -9.92
CA SER A 107 25.00 10.98 -10.15
C SER A 107 25.03 10.19 -8.84
N ILE A 108 25.60 10.76 -7.77
CA ILE A 108 25.63 10.13 -6.44
C ILE A 108 24.20 9.94 -5.91
N VAL A 109 23.34 10.96 -5.97
CA VAL A 109 21.97 10.85 -5.44
C VAL A 109 21.16 9.82 -6.23
N VAL A 110 21.28 9.82 -7.56
CA VAL A 110 20.61 8.85 -8.44
C VAL A 110 21.12 7.43 -8.17
N GLN A 111 22.42 7.23 -8.00
CA GLN A 111 23.01 5.93 -7.67
C GLN A 111 22.51 5.42 -6.30
N LEU A 112 22.55 6.26 -5.27
CA LEU A 112 22.04 5.92 -3.94
C LEU A 112 20.57 5.52 -3.98
N ALA A 113 19.73 6.27 -4.71
CA ALA A 113 18.32 5.95 -4.88
C ALA A 113 18.11 4.66 -5.69
N ALA A 114 18.91 4.44 -6.73
CA ALA A 114 18.84 3.26 -7.58
C ALA A 114 19.23 1.98 -6.83
N THR A 115 20.29 2.03 -6.01
CA THR A 115 20.73 0.92 -5.17
C THR A 115 19.76 0.67 -4.01
N ARG A 116 19.17 1.73 -3.44
CA ARG A 116 18.27 1.59 -2.29
C ARG A 116 16.87 1.12 -2.66
N TYR A 117 16.32 1.56 -3.80
CA TYR A 117 14.91 1.36 -4.12
C TYR A 117 14.68 0.58 -5.42
N SER A 118 15.23 1.04 -6.55
CA SER A 118 15.13 0.33 -7.84
C SER A 118 16.07 0.94 -8.87
N SER A 119 16.77 0.08 -9.63
CA SER A 119 17.61 0.49 -10.77
C SER A 119 16.85 1.29 -11.83
N HIS A 120 15.51 1.17 -11.87
CA HIS A 120 14.67 1.93 -12.80
C HIS A 120 14.77 3.45 -12.60
N ILE A 121 15.04 3.91 -11.38
CA ILE A 121 15.14 5.35 -11.05
C ILE A 121 16.20 6.03 -11.92
N ALA A 122 17.33 5.38 -12.17
CA ALA A 122 18.38 5.90 -13.05
C ALA A 122 17.87 6.07 -14.49
N SER A 123 17.13 5.08 -15.02
CA SER A 123 16.57 5.18 -16.37
C SER A 123 15.48 6.27 -16.49
N LEU A 124 14.71 6.51 -15.43
CA LEU A 124 13.72 7.60 -15.39
C LEU A 124 14.41 8.96 -15.40
N PHE A 125 15.53 9.09 -14.68
CA PHE A 125 16.31 10.33 -14.63
C PHE A 125 16.76 10.77 -16.04
N PHE A 126 17.33 9.86 -16.83
CA PHE A 126 17.79 10.16 -18.20
C PHE A 126 16.67 10.38 -19.21
N ARG A 127 15.46 9.89 -18.93
CA ARG A 127 14.29 10.07 -19.81
C ARG A 127 13.49 11.33 -19.48
N ASP A 128 13.77 11.96 -18.35
CA ASP A 128 13.06 13.15 -17.91
C ASP A 128 13.49 14.38 -18.71
N ARG A 129 12.49 15.09 -19.27
CA ARG A 129 12.73 16.25 -20.14
C ARG A 129 13.37 17.42 -19.39
N THR A 130 13.03 17.58 -18.10
CA THR A 130 13.57 18.68 -17.29
C THR A 130 15.05 18.46 -17.01
N ASN A 131 15.43 17.24 -16.65
CA ASN A 131 16.83 16.87 -16.45
C ASN A 131 17.66 17.08 -17.73
N LEU A 132 17.17 16.58 -18.87
CA LEU A 132 17.85 16.77 -20.16
C LEU A 132 17.94 18.24 -20.56
N ALA A 133 16.89 19.04 -20.33
CA ALA A 133 16.89 20.46 -20.65
C ALA A 133 17.89 21.25 -19.79
N ILE A 134 17.95 20.98 -18.48
CA ILE A 134 18.87 21.67 -17.57
C ILE A 134 20.32 21.26 -17.86
N MET A 135 20.61 19.96 -18.01
CA MET A 135 21.95 19.49 -18.39
C MET A 135 22.37 20.05 -19.76
N GLY A 136 21.45 20.04 -20.74
CA GLY A 136 21.68 20.65 -22.05
C GLY A 136 21.95 22.16 -21.96
N PHE A 137 21.23 22.89 -21.11
CA PHE A 137 21.46 24.31 -20.86
C PHE A 137 22.87 24.57 -20.31
N PHE A 138 23.34 23.79 -19.34
CA PHE A 138 24.71 23.92 -18.83
C PHE A 138 25.77 23.61 -19.91
N VAL A 139 25.57 22.58 -20.73
CA VAL A 139 26.50 22.25 -21.82
C VAL A 139 26.56 23.38 -22.84
N VAL A 140 25.41 23.92 -23.26
CA VAL A 140 25.35 25.06 -24.19
C VAL A 140 26.01 26.29 -23.58
N ALA A 141 25.77 26.56 -22.30
CA ALA A 141 26.39 27.67 -21.59
C ALA A 141 27.92 27.56 -21.52
N CYS A 142 28.45 26.36 -21.27
CA CYS A 142 29.90 26.12 -21.30
C CYS A 142 30.49 26.37 -22.70
N ILE A 143 29.82 25.88 -23.76
CA ILE A 143 30.27 26.06 -25.14
C ILE A 143 30.24 27.56 -25.53
N ASP A 144 29.17 28.27 -25.16
CA ASP A 144 29.01 29.70 -25.42
C ASP A 144 30.17 30.51 -24.82
N VAL A 145 30.48 30.32 -23.54
CA VAL A 145 31.55 31.07 -22.87
C VAL A 145 32.92 30.79 -23.51
N VAL A 146 33.20 29.53 -23.89
CA VAL A 146 34.44 29.17 -24.59
C VAL A 146 34.51 29.83 -25.96
N TRP A 147 33.43 29.83 -26.73
CA TRP A 147 33.39 30.43 -28.06
C TRP A 147 33.52 31.95 -28.01
N VAL A 148 32.84 32.61 -27.06
CA VAL A 148 32.99 34.05 -26.84
C VAL A 148 34.42 34.37 -26.42
N SER A 149 35.05 33.57 -25.56
CA SER A 149 36.46 33.75 -25.19
C SER A 149 37.41 33.63 -26.38
N LEU A 150 37.14 32.71 -27.33
CA LEU A 150 37.95 32.56 -28.55
C LEU A 150 37.72 33.68 -29.56
N GLY A 151 36.51 34.26 -29.60
CA GLY A 151 36.13 35.33 -30.53
C GLY A 151 36.62 36.72 -30.14
N VAL A 152 37.15 36.92 -28.93
CA VAL A 152 37.73 38.19 -28.48
C VAL A 152 39.17 38.29 -28.99
N HIS A 153 39.38 39.14 -30.00
CA HIS A 153 40.70 39.46 -30.56
C HIS A 153 41.02 40.96 -30.37
N GLY A 154 42.31 41.33 -30.41
CA GLY A 154 42.81 42.66 -30.01
C GLY A 154 42.18 43.89 -30.69
N THR A 155 41.41 43.71 -31.78
CA THR A 155 40.72 44.79 -32.49
C THR A 155 39.18 44.66 -32.50
N PHE A 156 38.61 43.56 -31.99
CA PHE A 156 37.17 43.29 -32.02
C PHE A 156 36.65 42.74 -30.69
N MET A 157 35.78 43.52 -30.05
CA MET A 157 35.11 43.16 -28.80
C MET A 157 33.60 43.01 -29.04
N PRO A 158 33.07 41.78 -29.14
CA PRO A 158 31.64 41.54 -29.31
C PRO A 158 30.87 41.77 -28.01
N ARG A 159 30.58 43.04 -27.69
CA ARG A 159 29.93 43.46 -26.44
C ARG A 159 28.61 42.72 -26.17
N ALA A 160 27.80 42.51 -27.19
CA ALA A 160 26.51 41.82 -27.06
C ALA A 160 26.71 40.35 -26.61
N SER A 161 27.70 39.65 -27.17
CA SER A 161 28.00 38.26 -26.81
C SER A 161 28.55 38.16 -25.39
N VAL A 162 29.44 39.08 -24.99
CA VAL A 162 29.97 39.14 -23.62
C VAL A 162 28.85 39.31 -22.59
N VAL A 163 27.92 40.23 -22.86
CA VAL A 163 26.76 40.46 -21.98
C VAL A 163 25.84 39.24 -21.96
N ALA A 164 25.59 38.63 -23.12
CA ALA A 164 24.81 37.39 -23.19
C ALA A 164 25.46 36.27 -22.37
N SER A 165 26.77 36.06 -22.47
CA SER A 165 27.50 35.06 -21.69
C SER A 165 27.48 35.35 -20.19
N LEU A 166 27.56 36.61 -19.77
CA LEU A 166 27.42 37.01 -18.36
C LEU A 166 26.01 36.70 -17.81
N VAL A 167 24.97 36.94 -18.61
CA VAL A 167 23.58 36.61 -18.27
C VAL A 167 23.38 35.11 -18.20
N VAL A 168 23.88 34.36 -19.18
CA VAL A 168 23.81 32.89 -19.23
C VAL A 168 24.55 32.28 -18.04
N LEU A 169 25.72 32.80 -17.69
CA LEU A 169 26.49 32.36 -16.53
C LEU A 169 25.73 32.60 -15.22
N THR A 170 25.22 33.82 -15.03
CA THR A 170 24.43 34.17 -13.84
C THR A 170 23.19 33.26 -13.74
N GLY A 171 22.52 33.02 -14.87
CA GLY A 171 21.41 32.06 -14.96
C GLY A 171 21.82 30.64 -14.57
N SER A 172 22.98 30.16 -15.03
CA SER A 172 23.48 28.81 -14.73
C SER A 172 23.71 28.59 -13.23
N LEU A 173 24.29 29.57 -12.54
CA LEU A 173 24.48 29.52 -11.09
C LEU A 173 23.14 29.55 -10.33
N LEU A 174 22.20 30.40 -10.76
CA LEU A 174 20.89 30.53 -10.10
C LEU A 174 19.99 29.31 -10.31
N VAL A 175 20.09 28.63 -11.45
CA VAL A 175 19.31 27.42 -11.77
C VAL A 175 19.81 26.19 -10.98
N LEU A 176 21.03 26.21 -10.47
CA LEU A 176 21.62 25.06 -9.78
C LEU A 176 20.82 24.64 -8.52
N ILE A 177 20.46 25.60 -7.67
CA ILE A 177 19.70 25.33 -6.43
C ILE A 177 18.31 24.73 -6.72
N PRO A 178 17.44 25.34 -7.57
CA PRO A 178 16.15 24.75 -7.89
C PRO A 178 16.30 23.42 -8.64
N TYR A 179 17.40 23.22 -9.39
CA TYR A 179 17.69 21.94 -10.00
C TYR A 179 17.98 20.84 -8.98
N PHE A 180 18.85 21.07 -7.98
CA PHE A 180 19.08 20.08 -6.92
C PHE A 180 17.80 19.78 -6.14
N ALA A 181 17.03 20.81 -5.78
CA ALA A 181 15.74 20.61 -5.13
C ALA A 181 14.81 19.76 -6.01
N TYR A 182 14.75 20.02 -7.32
CA TYR A 182 13.98 19.22 -8.27
C TYR A 182 14.45 17.75 -8.29
N VAL A 183 15.76 17.51 -8.34
CA VAL A 183 16.31 16.14 -8.36
C VAL A 183 15.97 15.39 -7.08
N PHE A 184 16.10 16.01 -5.90
CA PHE A 184 15.69 15.38 -4.64
C PHE A 184 14.20 15.06 -4.61
N ASP A 185 13.36 16.00 -5.04
CA ASP A 185 11.91 15.83 -5.12
C ASP A 185 11.49 14.81 -6.20
N PHE A 186 12.30 14.61 -7.24
CA PHE A 186 12.10 13.61 -8.30
C PHE A 186 12.46 12.21 -7.82
N LEU A 187 13.50 12.10 -6.98
CA LEU A 187 13.96 10.84 -6.40
C LEU A 187 13.16 10.42 -5.16
N ASP A 188 12.18 11.22 -4.73
CA ASP A 188 11.24 10.86 -3.67
C ASP A 188 10.54 9.53 -4.04
N PRO A 189 10.81 8.44 -3.31
CA PRO A 189 10.32 7.10 -3.64
C PRO A 189 8.79 7.05 -3.71
N ALA A 190 8.07 7.82 -2.89
CA ALA A 190 6.61 7.83 -2.92
C ALA A 190 6.06 8.36 -4.26
N ARG A 191 6.72 9.35 -4.86
CA ARG A 191 6.32 9.89 -6.17
C ARG A 191 6.65 8.94 -7.30
N VAL A 192 7.83 8.33 -7.24
CA VAL A 192 8.25 7.31 -8.22
C VAL A 192 7.25 6.16 -8.24
N VAL A 193 6.88 5.64 -7.07
CA VAL A 193 5.87 4.58 -6.93
C VAL A 193 4.52 5.00 -7.54
N GLN A 194 4.00 6.19 -7.21
CA GLN A 194 2.75 6.68 -7.81
C GLN A 194 2.83 6.84 -9.33
N GLN A 195 3.96 7.31 -9.84
CA GLN A 195 4.16 7.48 -11.28
C GLN A 195 4.21 6.13 -12.01
N ILE A 196 4.85 5.11 -11.42
CA ILE A 196 4.85 3.75 -11.95
C ILE A 196 3.41 3.19 -11.93
N GLY A 197 2.67 3.36 -10.84
CA GLY A 197 1.27 2.93 -10.74
C GLY A 197 0.37 3.57 -11.79
N ARG A 198 0.46 4.90 -11.97
CA ARG A 198 -0.26 5.60 -13.05
C ARG A 198 0.13 5.09 -14.43
N SER A 199 1.41 4.79 -14.65
CA SER A 199 1.88 4.23 -15.92
C SER A 199 1.31 2.83 -16.18
N ALA A 200 1.20 1.99 -15.14
CA ALA A 200 0.55 0.67 -15.22
C ALA A 200 -0.92 0.80 -15.60
N LEU A 201 -1.66 1.67 -14.89
CA LEU A 201 -3.08 1.90 -15.13
C LEU A 201 -3.32 2.51 -16.52
N ASP A 202 -2.51 3.47 -16.93
CA ASP A 202 -2.56 4.08 -18.26
C ASP A 202 -2.32 3.03 -19.37
N ALA A 203 -1.35 2.14 -19.19
CA ALA A 203 -1.11 1.05 -20.14
C ALA A 203 -2.31 0.10 -20.22
N ALA A 204 -2.92 -0.21 -19.07
CA ALA A 204 -4.05 -1.11 -18.98
C ALA A 204 -5.37 -0.51 -19.52
N LEU A 205 -5.65 0.76 -19.26
CA LEU A 205 -6.95 1.38 -19.55
C LEU A 205 -7.01 2.23 -20.82
N LYS A 206 -5.88 2.72 -21.37
CA LYS A 206 -5.93 3.61 -22.55
C LYS A 206 -6.52 2.88 -23.78
N ARG A 207 -7.68 3.35 -24.22
CA ARG A 207 -8.45 2.80 -25.36
C ARG A 207 -7.76 2.97 -26.72
N ARG A 208 -6.99 4.05 -26.90
CA ARG A 208 -6.19 4.28 -28.10
C ARG A 208 -4.73 4.40 -27.70
N PRO A 209 -3.84 3.64 -28.34
CA PRO A 209 -2.42 3.89 -28.18
C PRO A 209 -2.13 5.28 -28.73
N ALA A 210 -1.58 6.17 -27.90
CA ALA A 210 -0.98 7.39 -28.42
C ALA A 210 0.16 6.95 -29.37
N GLY A 211 -0.06 7.09 -30.68
CA GLY A 211 0.93 6.77 -31.72
C GLY A 211 0.93 5.36 -32.29
N GLY A 212 -0.18 4.59 -32.24
CA GLY A 212 -0.28 3.31 -32.98
C GLY A 212 0.38 2.08 -32.32
N LYS A 213 0.77 2.18 -31.06
CA LYS A 213 1.30 1.06 -30.24
C LYS A 213 0.40 -0.17 -30.26
N SER A 214 0.99 -1.33 -30.50
CA SER A 214 0.28 -2.62 -30.50
C SER A 214 -0.30 -2.96 -29.11
N THR A 215 -1.30 -3.85 -29.04
CA THR A 215 -1.80 -4.40 -27.77
C THR A 215 -0.66 -5.05 -26.98
N THR A 216 0.28 -5.68 -27.68
CA THR A 216 1.47 -6.32 -27.10
C THR A 216 2.36 -5.32 -26.35
N GLU A 217 2.62 -4.14 -26.91
CA GLU A 217 3.39 -3.09 -26.20
C GLU A 217 2.67 -2.60 -24.95
N ARG A 218 1.33 -2.61 -24.95
CA ARG A 218 0.54 -2.26 -23.75
C ARG A 218 0.63 -3.35 -22.69
N HIS A 219 0.58 -4.62 -23.09
CA HIS A 219 0.80 -5.77 -22.21
C HIS A 219 2.16 -5.66 -21.52
N ASP A 220 3.23 -5.49 -22.29
CA ASP A 220 4.59 -5.31 -21.78
C ASP A 220 4.68 -4.15 -20.78
N ALA A 221 4.16 -2.98 -21.15
CA ALA A 221 4.23 -1.79 -20.32
C ALA A 221 3.47 -1.97 -19.00
N ALA A 222 2.32 -2.64 -19.04
CA ALA A 222 1.50 -2.91 -17.86
C ALA A 222 2.18 -3.93 -16.93
N THR A 223 2.64 -5.06 -17.48
CA THR A 223 3.38 -6.12 -16.79
C THR A 223 4.65 -5.57 -16.12
N THR A 224 5.50 -4.89 -16.90
CA THR A 224 6.76 -4.31 -16.41
C THR A 224 6.51 -3.29 -15.29
N SER A 225 5.41 -2.52 -15.36
CA SER A 225 5.10 -1.53 -14.33
C SER A 225 4.65 -2.20 -13.03
N LEU A 226 3.88 -3.29 -13.09
CA LEU A 226 3.51 -4.07 -11.91
C LEU A 226 4.74 -4.71 -11.26
N GLU A 227 5.64 -5.31 -12.05
CA GLU A 227 6.89 -5.89 -11.56
C GLU A 227 7.75 -4.85 -10.87
N ARG A 228 7.92 -3.66 -11.46
CA ARG A 228 8.69 -2.57 -10.85
C ARG A 228 8.11 -2.12 -9.52
N LEU A 229 6.79 -2.12 -9.35
CA LEU A 229 6.17 -1.81 -8.06
C LEU A 229 6.50 -2.89 -7.02
N ALA A 230 6.47 -4.17 -7.41
CA ALA A 230 6.89 -5.25 -6.53
C ALA A 230 8.39 -5.18 -6.21
N ASP A 231 9.26 -4.89 -7.17
CA ASP A 231 10.69 -4.73 -6.95
C ASP A 231 10.97 -3.63 -5.92
N VAL A 232 10.31 -2.48 -6.05
CA VAL A 232 10.43 -1.40 -5.06
C VAL A 232 9.94 -1.87 -3.69
N ALA A 233 8.83 -2.61 -3.61
CA ALA A 233 8.32 -3.14 -2.35
C ALA A 233 9.29 -4.16 -1.72
N VAL A 234 9.78 -5.14 -2.49
CA VAL A 234 10.73 -6.18 -2.07
C VAL A 234 12.04 -5.55 -1.60
N ASN A 235 12.63 -4.64 -2.36
CA ASN A 235 13.85 -3.94 -1.97
C ASN A 235 13.63 -3.10 -0.71
N SER A 236 12.48 -2.42 -0.59
CA SER A 236 12.15 -1.66 0.61
C SER A 236 11.96 -2.56 1.83
N VAL A 237 11.39 -3.76 1.66
CA VAL A 237 11.29 -4.78 2.71
C VAL A 237 12.69 -5.24 3.14
N ALA A 238 13.58 -5.55 2.19
CA ALA A 238 14.95 -5.95 2.47
C ALA A 238 15.73 -4.86 3.23
N GLN A 239 15.47 -3.58 2.91
CA GLN A 239 16.04 -2.42 3.59
C GLN A 239 15.28 -2.02 4.87
N LYS A 240 14.27 -2.78 5.29
CA LYS A 240 13.41 -2.51 6.46
C LYS A 240 12.68 -1.15 6.41
N ASP A 241 12.46 -0.61 5.23
CA ASP A 241 11.73 0.64 5.00
C ASP A 241 10.23 0.38 4.87
N LYS A 242 9.55 0.31 6.02
CA LYS A 242 8.10 0.05 6.11
C LYS A 242 7.27 1.03 5.27
N VAL A 243 7.63 2.30 5.28
CA VAL A 243 6.81 3.37 4.69
C VAL A 243 6.74 3.18 3.17
N ILE A 244 7.88 2.99 2.53
CA ILE A 244 7.94 2.81 1.07
C ILE A 244 7.38 1.46 0.65
N ALA A 245 7.69 0.38 1.39
CA ALA A 245 7.12 -0.94 1.12
C ALA A 245 5.58 -0.91 1.17
N SER A 246 5.01 -0.29 2.22
CA SER A 246 3.56 -0.17 2.38
C SER A 246 2.93 0.71 1.31
N HIS A 247 3.63 1.78 0.90
CA HIS A 247 3.16 2.67 -0.16
C HIS A 247 3.16 2.00 -1.55
N ALA A 248 4.16 1.16 -1.84
CA ALA A 248 4.22 0.34 -3.05
C ALA A 248 3.11 -0.71 -3.10
N VAL A 249 2.86 -1.43 -1.99
CA VAL A 249 1.73 -2.37 -1.86
C VAL A 249 0.38 -1.66 -2.03
N ALA A 250 0.21 -0.49 -1.40
CA ALA A 250 -0.99 0.31 -1.54
C ALA A 250 -1.22 0.75 -3.00
N THR A 251 -0.16 1.13 -3.70
CA THR A 251 -0.22 1.53 -5.11
C THR A 251 -0.54 0.36 -6.04
N LEU A 252 0.04 -0.83 -5.81
CA LEU A 252 -0.35 -2.06 -6.52
C LEU A 252 -1.85 -2.35 -6.36
N LYS A 253 -2.34 -2.24 -5.12
CA LYS A 253 -3.76 -2.38 -4.81
C LYS A 253 -4.61 -1.34 -5.54
N ASP A 254 -4.24 -0.06 -5.47
CA ASP A 254 -5.00 1.02 -6.13
C ASP A 254 -5.08 0.81 -7.64
N VAL A 255 -3.98 0.38 -8.28
CA VAL A 255 -3.96 0.05 -9.72
C VAL A 255 -4.94 -1.07 -10.05
N LEU A 256 -4.96 -2.15 -9.27
CA LEU A 256 -5.85 -3.30 -9.51
C LEU A 256 -7.32 -2.97 -9.24
N VAL A 257 -7.60 -2.21 -8.18
CA VAL A 257 -8.95 -1.74 -7.86
C VAL A 257 -9.49 -0.84 -8.98
N SER A 258 -8.73 0.18 -9.39
CA SER A 258 -9.14 1.07 -10.49
C SER A 258 -9.25 0.34 -11.83
N TYR A 259 -8.41 -0.68 -12.06
CA TYR A 259 -8.55 -1.51 -13.26
C TYR A 259 -9.87 -2.28 -13.28
N LEU A 260 -10.26 -2.91 -12.15
CA LEU A 260 -11.50 -3.69 -12.05
C LEU A 260 -12.74 -2.84 -12.34
N GLU A 261 -12.75 -1.57 -11.93
CA GLU A 261 -13.85 -0.63 -12.18
C GLU A 261 -14.09 -0.35 -13.68
N ASP A 262 -13.02 -0.30 -14.48
CA ASP A 262 -13.08 0.01 -15.91
C ASP A 262 -12.87 -1.21 -16.83
N LYS A 263 -12.55 -2.39 -16.29
CA LYS A 263 -12.26 -3.63 -17.02
C LYS A 263 -13.29 -3.98 -18.08
N GLN A 264 -14.58 -3.84 -17.75
CA GLN A 264 -15.70 -4.19 -18.65
C GLN A 264 -15.71 -3.37 -19.96
N ARG A 265 -15.04 -2.21 -19.97
CA ARG A 265 -14.97 -1.30 -21.12
C ARG A 265 -13.80 -1.61 -22.07
N LEU A 266 -12.96 -2.60 -21.75
CA LEU A 266 -11.77 -2.93 -22.52
C LEU A 266 -12.10 -3.83 -23.72
N PRO A 267 -11.37 -3.68 -24.85
CA PRO A 267 -11.59 -4.52 -26.02
C PRO A 267 -11.21 -5.98 -25.74
N PRO A 268 -11.91 -6.99 -26.30
CA PRO A 268 -11.63 -8.41 -26.08
C PRO A 268 -10.16 -8.80 -26.34
N LYS A 269 -9.51 -8.16 -27.32
CA LYS A 269 -8.09 -8.38 -27.65
C LYS A 269 -7.13 -8.12 -26.48
N TRP A 270 -7.52 -7.29 -25.51
CA TRP A 270 -6.71 -7.04 -24.31
C TRP A 270 -6.57 -8.28 -23.43
N PHE A 271 -7.55 -9.17 -23.45
CA PHE A 271 -7.60 -10.34 -22.56
C PHE A 271 -6.92 -11.58 -23.12
N ILE A 272 -6.48 -11.53 -24.38
CA ILE A 272 -5.75 -12.61 -25.04
C ILE A 272 -4.30 -12.56 -24.56
N VAL A 273 -3.81 -13.66 -23.96
CA VAL A 273 -2.43 -13.83 -23.51
C VAL A 273 -1.58 -14.18 -24.75
N GLY A 274 -1.19 -13.13 -25.47
CA GLY A 274 -0.36 -13.26 -26.67
C GLY A 274 1.04 -13.83 -26.38
N GLU A 275 1.77 -14.18 -27.44
CA GLU A 275 3.08 -14.86 -27.39
C GLU A 275 4.06 -14.23 -26.39
N ARG A 276 4.10 -12.89 -26.32
CA ARG A 276 5.02 -12.18 -25.42
C ARG A 276 4.65 -12.27 -23.95
N LEU A 277 3.37 -12.24 -23.61
CA LEU A 277 2.92 -12.55 -22.25
C LEU A 277 3.19 -14.01 -21.89
N GLN A 278 3.18 -14.94 -22.86
CA GLN A 278 3.52 -16.33 -22.60
C GLN A 278 5.02 -16.54 -22.33
N GLN A 279 5.89 -15.63 -22.78
CA GLN A 279 7.32 -15.65 -22.49
C GLN A 279 7.66 -15.02 -21.12
N ASP A 280 6.74 -14.25 -20.54
CA ASP A 280 6.87 -13.68 -19.21
C ASP A 280 6.98 -14.79 -18.16
N ALA A 281 7.91 -14.67 -17.21
CA ALA A 281 8.21 -15.72 -16.23
C ALA A 281 6.99 -16.12 -15.38
N ASP A 282 6.03 -15.21 -15.15
CA ASP A 282 4.84 -15.53 -14.38
C ASP A 282 3.84 -16.42 -15.12
N PHE A 283 3.86 -16.41 -16.46
CA PHE A 283 2.94 -17.17 -17.31
C PHE A 283 3.61 -18.34 -18.05
N ALA A 284 4.90 -18.24 -18.35
CA ALA A 284 5.66 -19.26 -19.08
C ALA A 284 5.62 -20.62 -18.40
N VAL A 285 5.70 -20.65 -17.07
CA VAL A 285 5.71 -21.87 -16.26
C VAL A 285 4.29 -22.40 -15.99
N MET A 286 3.24 -21.69 -16.41
CA MET A 286 1.87 -22.12 -16.18
C MET A 286 1.42 -23.22 -17.15
N ALA A 287 0.72 -24.21 -16.61
CA ALA A 287 0.04 -25.22 -17.40
C ALA A 287 -0.86 -24.56 -18.47
N PRO A 288 -0.88 -25.06 -19.73
CA PRO A 288 -1.67 -24.47 -20.81
C PRO A 288 -3.14 -24.27 -20.45
N GLU A 289 -3.75 -25.23 -19.75
CA GLU A 289 -5.13 -25.16 -19.27
C GLU A 289 -5.38 -24.00 -18.32
N SER A 290 -4.43 -23.73 -17.41
CA SER A 290 -4.51 -22.58 -16.49
C SER A 290 -4.41 -21.25 -17.22
N ARG A 291 -3.63 -21.20 -18.32
CA ARG A 291 -3.55 -20.00 -19.17
C ARG A 291 -4.85 -19.78 -19.94
N ALA A 292 -5.40 -20.84 -20.53
CA ALA A 292 -6.70 -20.79 -21.22
C ALA A 292 -7.84 -20.35 -20.28
N GLN A 293 -7.83 -20.83 -19.04
CA GLN A 293 -8.77 -20.41 -18.00
C GLN A 293 -8.64 -18.90 -17.69
N ILE A 294 -7.43 -18.39 -17.56
CA ILE A 294 -7.18 -16.95 -17.31
C ILE A 294 -7.69 -16.07 -18.46
N GLU A 295 -7.50 -16.51 -19.70
CA GLU A 295 -8.04 -15.82 -20.88
C GLU A 295 -9.58 -15.84 -20.90
N ALA A 296 -10.17 -17.02 -20.66
CA ALA A 296 -11.61 -17.19 -20.61
C ALA A 296 -12.25 -16.33 -19.53
N ASP A 297 -11.65 -16.31 -18.33
CA ASP A 297 -12.10 -15.52 -17.19
C ASP A 297 -11.74 -14.03 -17.33
N ARG A 298 -10.94 -13.65 -18.35
CA ARG A 298 -10.46 -12.28 -18.60
C ARG A 298 -9.67 -11.69 -17.43
N THR A 299 -8.88 -12.50 -16.72
CA THR A 299 -8.27 -12.12 -15.42
C THR A 299 -6.74 -11.99 -15.44
N TRP A 300 -6.10 -11.95 -16.61
CA TRP A 300 -4.64 -12.02 -16.67
C TRP A 300 -3.94 -10.87 -15.91
N PHE A 301 -4.51 -9.67 -15.91
CA PHE A 301 -3.92 -8.49 -15.27
C PHE A 301 -4.02 -8.59 -13.74
N GLU A 302 -5.16 -9.05 -13.24
CA GLU A 302 -5.41 -9.35 -11.83
C GLU A 302 -4.45 -10.45 -11.35
N TRP A 303 -4.29 -11.51 -12.14
CA TRP A 303 -3.33 -12.57 -11.87
C TRP A 303 -1.90 -12.06 -11.79
N LYS A 304 -1.47 -11.22 -12.75
CA LYS A 304 -0.11 -10.65 -12.72
C LYS A 304 0.10 -9.80 -11.47
N GLY A 305 -0.84 -8.91 -11.15
CA GLY A 305 -0.72 -8.03 -9.98
C GLY A 305 -0.81 -8.78 -8.64
N LEU A 306 -1.67 -9.79 -8.53
CA LEU A 306 -1.75 -10.63 -7.33
C LEU A 306 -0.49 -11.51 -7.16
N ARG A 307 0.15 -11.95 -8.26
CA ARG A 307 1.47 -12.60 -8.20
C ARG A 307 2.55 -11.66 -7.67
N GLN A 308 2.54 -10.39 -8.08
CA GLN A 308 3.43 -9.37 -7.54
C GLN A 308 3.22 -9.19 -6.03
N LEU A 309 1.97 -9.11 -5.58
CA LEU A 309 1.64 -9.07 -4.15
C LEU A 309 2.11 -10.34 -3.41
N ARG A 310 1.98 -11.53 -4.02
CA ARG A 310 2.49 -12.79 -3.45
C ARG A 310 4.00 -12.77 -3.25
N LEU A 311 4.75 -12.21 -4.20
CA LEU A 311 6.20 -12.06 -4.06
C LEU A 311 6.55 -11.18 -2.85
N VAL A 312 5.89 -10.02 -2.73
CA VAL A 312 6.08 -9.09 -1.60
C VAL A 312 5.69 -9.77 -0.28
N PHE A 313 4.58 -10.49 -0.24
CA PHE A 313 4.13 -11.22 0.95
C PHE A 313 5.22 -12.18 1.43
N ALA A 314 5.71 -13.05 0.53
CA ALA A 314 6.71 -14.07 0.87
C ALA A 314 8.02 -13.45 1.41
N GLU A 315 8.51 -12.36 0.80
CA GLU A 315 9.70 -11.66 1.27
C GLU A 315 9.47 -10.99 2.63
N SER A 316 8.27 -10.41 2.84
CA SER A 316 7.95 -9.66 4.05
C SER A 316 7.79 -10.51 5.31
N LEU A 317 7.48 -11.82 5.20
CA LEU A 317 7.27 -12.70 6.35
C LEU A 317 8.43 -12.68 7.35
N LYS A 318 9.67 -12.66 6.87
CA LYS A 318 10.86 -12.70 7.74
C LYS A 318 11.34 -11.32 8.16
N SER A 319 11.25 -10.33 7.27
CA SER A 319 11.94 -9.06 7.43
C SER A 319 11.04 -7.94 7.97
N LEU A 320 9.77 -7.89 7.54
CA LEU A 320 8.79 -6.87 7.93
C LEU A 320 7.35 -7.47 7.93
N PRO A 321 6.96 -8.21 8.98
CA PRO A 321 5.65 -8.90 9.03
C PRO A 321 4.44 -7.98 8.86
N GLU A 322 4.57 -6.71 9.24
CA GLU A 322 3.53 -5.69 9.05
C GLU A 322 3.21 -5.43 7.57
N VAL A 323 4.21 -5.55 6.68
CA VAL A 323 4.00 -5.45 5.23
C VAL A 323 3.26 -6.68 4.70
N ALA A 324 3.49 -7.86 5.28
CA ALA A 324 2.71 -9.07 4.95
C ALA A 324 1.23 -8.88 5.27
N HIS A 325 0.92 -8.26 6.42
CA HIS A 325 -0.45 -7.90 6.76
C HIS A 325 -1.03 -6.88 5.78
N ASN A 326 -0.27 -5.84 5.39
CA ASN A 326 -0.70 -4.87 4.38
C ASN A 326 -1.01 -5.53 3.02
N VAL A 327 -0.28 -6.59 2.64
CA VAL A 327 -0.59 -7.37 1.43
C VAL A 327 -1.93 -8.12 1.59
N ALA A 328 -2.20 -8.73 2.74
CA ALA A 328 -3.50 -9.37 2.99
C ALA A 328 -4.66 -8.37 2.93
N VAL A 329 -4.48 -7.17 3.52
CA VAL A 329 -5.44 -6.06 3.42
C VAL A 329 -5.63 -5.63 1.96
N ALA A 330 -4.54 -5.45 1.20
CA ALA A 330 -4.58 -5.11 -0.21
C ALA A 330 -5.39 -6.13 -1.03
N THR A 331 -5.11 -7.42 -0.85
CA THR A 331 -5.82 -8.50 -1.55
C THR A 331 -7.28 -8.57 -1.16
N ARG A 332 -7.65 -8.30 0.11
CA ARG A 332 -9.06 -8.13 0.49
C ARG A 332 -9.70 -7.00 -0.29
N ARG A 333 -9.08 -5.80 -0.34
CA ARG A 333 -9.66 -4.64 -1.05
C ARG A 333 -9.83 -4.89 -2.54
N ILE A 334 -8.89 -5.61 -3.16
CA ILE A 334 -9.02 -6.06 -4.56
C ILE A 334 -10.21 -7.01 -4.71
N GLY A 335 -10.35 -7.98 -3.79
CA GLY A 335 -11.49 -8.89 -3.74
C GLY A 335 -12.82 -8.16 -3.56
N GLU A 336 -12.90 -7.21 -2.62
CA GLU A 336 -14.08 -6.36 -2.39
C GLU A 336 -14.44 -5.56 -3.65
N ALA A 337 -13.45 -5.02 -4.38
CA ALA A 337 -13.68 -4.32 -5.64
C ALA A 337 -14.21 -5.27 -6.73
N ALA A 338 -13.67 -6.49 -6.84
CA ALA A 338 -14.17 -7.49 -7.78
C ALA A 338 -15.61 -7.94 -7.43
N VAL A 339 -15.93 -8.02 -6.13
CA VAL A 339 -17.29 -8.26 -5.65
C VAL A 339 -18.22 -7.12 -6.06
N ALA A 340 -17.80 -5.86 -5.90
CA ALA A 340 -18.57 -4.68 -6.26
C ALA A 340 -18.82 -4.54 -7.78
N THR A 341 -17.90 -5.02 -8.61
CA THR A 341 -18.04 -5.01 -10.09
C THR A 341 -18.65 -6.30 -10.64
N HIS A 342 -19.09 -7.22 -9.77
CA HIS A 342 -19.62 -8.55 -10.10
C HIS A 342 -18.67 -9.41 -10.95
N ASP A 343 -17.36 -9.19 -10.84
CA ASP A 343 -16.34 -9.92 -11.57
C ASP A 343 -15.96 -11.23 -10.86
N ARG A 344 -16.67 -12.31 -11.20
CA ARG A 344 -16.42 -13.63 -10.59
C ARG A 344 -15.00 -14.14 -10.80
N GLY A 345 -14.36 -13.81 -11.92
CA GLY A 345 -12.97 -14.19 -12.17
C GLY A 345 -12.02 -13.48 -11.21
N GLY A 346 -12.20 -12.16 -11.02
CA GLY A 346 -11.43 -11.36 -10.07
C GLY A 346 -11.61 -11.82 -8.61
N ILE A 347 -12.84 -12.20 -8.23
CA ILE A 347 -13.13 -12.78 -6.91
C ILE A 347 -12.36 -14.08 -6.76
N ALA A 348 -12.54 -15.03 -7.68
CA ALA A 348 -11.90 -16.35 -7.62
C ALA A 348 -10.37 -16.25 -7.57
N ALA A 349 -9.78 -15.33 -8.33
CA ALA A 349 -8.35 -15.03 -8.26
C ALA A 349 -7.96 -14.59 -6.83
N SER A 350 -8.66 -13.61 -6.26
CA SER A 350 -8.40 -13.11 -4.90
C SER A 350 -8.45 -14.24 -3.85
N LEU A 351 -9.46 -15.10 -3.90
CA LEU A 351 -9.58 -16.26 -2.99
C LEU A 351 -8.40 -17.23 -3.14
N LYS A 352 -7.97 -17.50 -4.38
CA LYS A 352 -6.83 -18.37 -4.67
C LYS A 352 -5.52 -17.81 -4.11
N PHE A 353 -5.33 -16.50 -4.14
CA PHE A 353 -4.16 -15.86 -3.54
C PHE A 353 -4.21 -15.83 -2.00
N PHE A 354 -5.38 -15.66 -1.39
CA PHE A 354 -5.55 -15.86 0.06
C PHE A 354 -5.15 -17.28 0.48
N ASN A 355 -5.64 -18.29 -0.25
CA ASN A 355 -5.26 -19.68 -0.02
C ASN A 355 -3.74 -19.91 -0.15
N THR A 356 -3.13 -19.23 -1.13
CA THR A 356 -1.67 -19.27 -1.33
C THR A 356 -0.92 -18.63 -0.16
N TYR A 357 -1.39 -17.48 0.35
CA TYR A 357 -0.78 -16.82 1.51
C TYR A 357 -0.88 -17.66 2.77
N LEU A 358 -2.03 -18.29 3.03
CA LEU A 358 -2.19 -19.24 4.14
C LEU A 358 -1.21 -20.39 4.02
N ARG A 359 -1.11 -21.02 2.85
CA ARG A 359 -0.15 -22.11 2.63
C ARG A 359 1.30 -21.65 2.85
N THR A 360 1.66 -20.46 2.38
CA THR A 360 3.01 -19.89 2.59
C THR A 360 3.28 -19.63 4.07
N ALA A 361 2.33 -19.04 4.81
CA ALA A 361 2.47 -18.78 6.24
C ALA A 361 2.60 -20.09 7.05
N LEU A 362 1.75 -21.09 6.78
CA LEU A 362 1.80 -22.39 7.44
C LEU A 362 3.12 -23.12 7.17
N ASN A 363 3.56 -23.18 5.91
CA ASN A 363 4.84 -23.81 5.57
C ASN A 363 6.04 -23.11 6.24
N GLY A 364 5.94 -21.80 6.50
CA GLY A 364 6.93 -21.04 7.26
C GLY A 364 6.75 -21.10 8.78
N ALA A 365 5.75 -21.84 9.29
CA ALA A 365 5.33 -21.85 10.69
C ALA A 365 5.04 -20.44 11.26
N ASP A 366 4.63 -19.50 10.41
CA ASP A 366 4.35 -18.11 10.80
C ASP A 366 2.90 -17.97 11.27
N VAL A 367 2.72 -18.20 12.57
CA VAL A 367 1.42 -18.11 13.25
C VAL A 367 0.80 -16.73 13.12
N ARG A 368 1.61 -15.66 13.20
CA ARG A 368 1.13 -14.27 13.12
C ARG A 368 0.61 -13.94 11.73
N ALA A 369 1.34 -14.34 10.69
CA ALA A 369 0.90 -14.14 9.31
C ALA A 369 -0.38 -14.95 9.03
N ALA A 370 -0.45 -16.21 9.45
CA ALA A 370 -1.65 -17.03 9.30
C ALA A 370 -2.86 -16.40 10.01
N TYR A 371 -2.68 -15.93 11.26
CA TYR A 371 -3.68 -15.19 12.01
C TYR A 371 -4.17 -13.95 11.24
N ASN A 372 -3.26 -13.12 10.72
CA ASN A 372 -3.63 -11.91 9.98
C ASN A 372 -4.32 -12.22 8.65
N VAL A 373 -3.87 -13.24 7.91
CA VAL A 373 -4.47 -13.64 6.63
C VAL A 373 -5.88 -14.21 6.85
N LEU A 374 -6.11 -15.05 7.87
CA LEU A 374 -7.44 -15.56 8.21
C LEU A 374 -8.42 -14.42 8.53
N HIS A 375 -7.95 -13.36 9.20
CA HIS A 375 -8.77 -12.20 9.53
C HIS A 375 -9.29 -11.51 8.27
N GLU A 376 -8.37 -11.11 7.40
CA GLU A 376 -8.70 -10.39 6.16
C GLU A 376 -9.53 -11.26 5.21
N TYR A 377 -9.28 -12.58 5.21
CA TYR A 377 -10.05 -13.52 4.42
C TYR A 377 -11.48 -13.70 4.93
N ARG A 378 -11.70 -13.71 6.26
CA ARG A 378 -13.04 -13.69 6.87
C ARG A 378 -13.80 -12.43 6.48
N LEU A 379 -13.16 -11.26 6.57
CA LEU A 379 -13.79 -10.00 6.21
C LEU A 379 -14.23 -9.99 4.74
N LEU A 380 -13.43 -10.55 3.83
CA LEU A 380 -13.86 -10.75 2.44
C LEU A 380 -15.05 -11.72 2.34
N ALA A 381 -15.05 -12.82 3.09
CA ALA A 381 -16.15 -13.77 3.11
C ALA A 381 -17.47 -13.14 3.57
N GLU A 382 -17.43 -12.23 4.55
CA GLU A 382 -18.60 -11.46 4.99
C GLU A 382 -19.17 -10.57 3.88
N VAL A 383 -18.30 -9.92 3.09
CA VAL A 383 -18.72 -9.09 1.96
C VAL A 383 -19.35 -9.96 0.86
N VAL A 384 -18.74 -11.09 0.53
CA VAL A 384 -19.26 -12.08 -0.44
C VAL A 384 -20.62 -12.62 0.00
N MET A 385 -20.77 -12.92 1.30
CA MET A 385 -22.02 -13.40 1.89
C MET A 385 -23.14 -12.37 1.81
N ASN A 386 -22.84 -11.10 2.10
CA ASN A 386 -23.83 -10.01 2.06
C ASN A 386 -24.39 -9.76 0.64
N LEU A 387 -23.65 -10.12 -0.42
CA LEU A 387 -24.14 -10.06 -1.80
C LEU A 387 -24.85 -11.35 -2.28
N GLY A 388 -25.09 -12.31 -1.38
CA GLY A 388 -25.79 -13.55 -1.70
C GLY A 388 -24.98 -14.56 -2.52
N LEU A 389 -23.65 -14.41 -2.59
CA LEU A 389 -22.76 -15.35 -3.28
C LEU A 389 -22.42 -16.55 -2.38
N GLN A 390 -23.43 -17.40 -2.17
CA GLN A 390 -23.40 -18.48 -1.19
C GLN A 390 -22.35 -19.56 -1.48
N ASP A 391 -22.21 -19.97 -2.74
CA ASP A 391 -21.24 -20.99 -3.14
C ASP A 391 -19.80 -20.57 -2.81
N LEU A 392 -19.50 -19.29 -3.02
CA LEU A 392 -18.19 -18.71 -2.71
C LEU A 392 -17.98 -18.61 -1.21
N THR A 393 -19.01 -18.20 -0.45
CA THR A 393 -18.96 -18.16 1.02
C THR A 393 -18.65 -19.55 1.60
N LEU A 394 -19.35 -20.59 1.12
CA LEU A 394 -19.10 -21.97 1.51
C LEU A 394 -17.72 -22.47 1.04
N GLY A 395 -17.27 -22.02 -0.13
CA GLY A 395 -15.92 -22.29 -0.62
C GLY A 395 -14.85 -21.76 0.33
N ILE A 396 -15.00 -20.51 0.80
CA ILE A 396 -14.08 -19.91 1.77
C ILE A 396 -14.12 -20.69 3.09
N ALA A 397 -15.31 -21.02 3.60
CA ALA A 397 -15.44 -21.80 4.83
C ALA A 397 -14.74 -23.18 4.72
N ARG A 398 -14.84 -23.86 3.57
CA ARG A 398 -14.10 -25.10 3.32
C ARG A 398 -12.58 -24.89 3.33
N HIS A 399 -12.08 -23.77 2.81
CA HIS A 399 -10.66 -23.44 2.91
C HIS A 399 -10.22 -23.19 4.36
N PHE A 400 -11.04 -22.51 5.17
CA PHE A 400 -10.75 -22.32 6.60
C PHE A 400 -10.66 -23.66 7.33
N LYS A 401 -11.60 -24.58 7.07
CA LYS A 401 -11.54 -25.95 7.60
C LYS A 401 -10.23 -26.63 7.18
N TYR A 402 -9.97 -26.68 5.87
CA TYR A 402 -8.80 -27.34 5.30
C TYR A 402 -7.46 -26.82 5.88
N TYR A 403 -7.29 -25.50 5.93
CA TYR A 403 -6.07 -24.92 6.47
C TYR A 403 -5.98 -25.00 7.99
N GLY A 404 -7.11 -24.99 8.71
CA GLY A 404 -7.16 -25.24 10.14
C GLY A 404 -6.71 -26.67 10.50
N GLN A 405 -7.16 -27.65 9.73
CA GLN A 405 -6.76 -29.07 9.84
C GLN A 405 -5.27 -29.27 9.51
N ILE A 406 -4.77 -28.67 8.42
CA ILE A 406 -3.33 -28.68 8.13
C ILE A 406 -2.52 -28.06 9.25
N ALA A 407 -2.94 -26.89 9.76
CA ALA A 407 -2.22 -26.22 10.84
C ALA A 407 -2.13 -27.09 12.09
N TYR A 408 -3.21 -27.82 12.38
CA TYR A 408 -3.26 -28.77 13.47
C TYR A 408 -2.25 -29.91 13.30
N GLY A 409 -2.25 -30.57 12.14
CA GLY A 409 -1.26 -31.61 11.81
C GLY A 409 0.19 -31.12 11.80
N MET A 410 0.42 -29.82 11.69
CA MET A 410 1.72 -29.17 11.81
C MET A 410 2.08 -28.74 13.24
N GLY A 411 1.23 -29.00 14.23
CA GLY A 411 1.42 -28.57 15.63
C GLY A 411 1.13 -27.09 15.88
N LEU A 412 0.50 -26.39 14.94
CA LEU A 412 0.17 -24.96 15.02
C LEU A 412 -1.25 -24.75 15.57
N GLY A 413 -1.54 -25.31 16.75
CA GLY A 413 -2.90 -25.36 17.33
C GLY A 413 -3.61 -24.00 17.40
N PHE A 414 -2.90 -22.91 17.73
CA PHE A 414 -3.48 -21.57 17.77
C PHE A 414 -4.05 -21.10 16.40
N VAL A 415 -3.46 -21.53 15.29
CA VAL A 415 -3.99 -21.20 13.95
C VAL A 415 -5.29 -21.96 13.68
N THR A 416 -5.38 -23.22 14.13
CA THR A 416 -6.63 -24.00 14.10
C THR A 416 -7.72 -23.35 14.95
N GLU A 417 -7.38 -22.89 16.15
CA GLU A 417 -8.30 -22.14 17.01
C GLU A 417 -8.76 -20.84 16.34
N THR A 418 -7.85 -20.13 15.67
CA THR A 418 -8.16 -18.91 14.93
C THR A 418 -9.11 -19.19 13.77
N ALA A 419 -8.88 -20.25 13.00
CA ALA A 419 -9.77 -20.65 11.91
C ALA A 419 -11.17 -21.02 12.42
N ALA A 420 -11.25 -21.76 13.53
CA ALA A 420 -12.52 -22.10 14.19
C ALA A 420 -13.24 -20.85 14.72
N TYR A 421 -12.51 -19.92 15.34
CA TYR A 421 -13.07 -18.65 15.79
C TYR A 421 -13.65 -17.87 14.61
N ASP A 422 -12.89 -17.69 13.52
CA ASP A 422 -13.36 -16.94 12.35
C ASP A 422 -14.55 -17.62 11.66
N LEU A 423 -14.58 -18.96 11.59
CA LEU A 423 -15.75 -19.73 11.11
C LEU A 423 -16.97 -19.55 12.00
N SER A 424 -16.80 -19.53 13.32
CA SER A 424 -17.90 -19.28 14.26
C SER A 424 -18.50 -17.90 14.02
N VAL A 425 -17.67 -16.88 13.78
CA VAL A 425 -18.13 -15.52 13.46
C VAL A 425 -18.87 -15.49 12.12
N LEU A 426 -18.42 -16.25 11.11
CA LEU A 426 -19.15 -16.39 9.85
C LEU A 426 -20.53 -17.05 10.05
N CYS A 427 -20.65 -18.04 10.93
CA CYS A 427 -21.93 -18.64 11.29
C CYS A 427 -22.85 -17.63 11.99
N GLU A 428 -22.34 -16.89 12.98
CA GLU A 428 -23.11 -15.82 13.64
C GLU A 428 -23.62 -14.78 12.64
N ARG A 429 -22.77 -14.37 11.70
CA ARG A 429 -23.11 -13.41 10.67
C ARG A 429 -24.14 -13.96 9.70
N ALA A 430 -23.95 -15.19 9.21
CA ALA A 430 -24.88 -15.89 8.34
C ALA A 430 -26.27 -16.03 8.98
N PHE A 431 -26.32 -16.33 10.29
CA PHE A 431 -27.55 -16.38 11.06
C PHE A 431 -28.22 -15.00 11.14
N ALA A 432 -27.45 -13.95 11.47
CA ALA A 432 -27.96 -12.60 11.61
C ALA A 432 -28.58 -12.05 10.32
N VAL A 433 -27.96 -12.34 9.17
CA VAL A 433 -28.46 -11.94 7.85
C VAL A 433 -29.42 -12.95 7.22
N LYS A 434 -29.75 -14.04 7.92
CA LYS A 434 -30.60 -15.15 7.44
C LYS A 434 -30.13 -15.72 6.10
N ALA A 435 -28.81 -15.88 5.93
CA ALA A 435 -28.23 -16.46 4.73
C ALA A 435 -28.67 -17.93 4.60
N SER A 436 -29.13 -18.36 3.41
CA SER A 436 -29.57 -19.75 3.22
C SER A 436 -28.43 -20.77 3.28
N CYS A 437 -27.17 -20.33 3.17
CA CYS A 437 -26.00 -21.18 3.37
C CYS A 437 -25.64 -21.41 4.85
N HIS A 438 -26.38 -20.83 5.80
CA HIS A 438 -26.09 -20.92 7.23
C HIS A 438 -25.92 -22.38 7.73
N ASN A 439 -26.86 -23.27 7.41
CA ASN A 439 -26.81 -24.65 7.92
C ASN A 439 -25.58 -25.41 7.38
N ALA A 440 -25.27 -25.23 6.09
CA ALA A 440 -24.06 -25.80 5.50
C ALA A 440 -22.77 -25.17 6.07
N LEU A 441 -22.79 -23.90 6.48
CA LEU A 441 -21.67 -23.27 7.20
C LEU A 441 -21.48 -23.88 8.58
N LEU A 442 -22.57 -24.09 9.33
CA LEU A 442 -22.54 -24.76 10.63
C LEU A 442 -22.00 -26.19 10.50
N GLU A 443 -22.44 -26.94 9.50
CA GLU A 443 -21.90 -28.27 9.20
C GLU A 443 -20.39 -28.21 8.98
N ILE A 444 -19.89 -27.33 8.11
CA ILE A 444 -18.44 -27.17 7.86
C ILE A 444 -17.68 -26.84 9.16
N PHE A 445 -18.23 -25.95 9.99
CA PHE A 445 -17.63 -25.54 11.25
C PHE A 445 -17.51 -26.70 12.25
N LEU A 446 -18.50 -27.59 12.32
CA LEU A 446 -18.48 -28.78 13.18
C LEU A 446 -17.50 -29.87 12.69
N GLU A 447 -16.85 -29.69 11.54
CA GLU A 447 -15.87 -30.65 11.03
C GLU A 447 -14.41 -30.24 11.25
N VAL A 448 -14.16 -29.07 11.83
CA VAL A 448 -12.80 -28.49 11.93
C VAL A 448 -11.87 -29.34 12.82
N ASP A 449 -12.41 -30.05 13.79
CA ASP A 449 -11.71 -30.84 14.81
C ASP A 449 -11.65 -32.35 14.51
N LYS A 450 -12.21 -32.81 13.39
CA LYS A 450 -12.36 -34.25 13.07
C LYS A 450 -11.05 -35.04 12.83
N GLU A 451 -9.89 -34.39 12.73
CA GLU A 451 -8.60 -35.06 12.47
C GLU A 451 -7.81 -35.48 13.73
N ALA A 452 -8.34 -35.27 14.94
CA ALA A 452 -7.68 -35.78 16.15
C ALA A 452 -7.86 -37.30 16.29
N GLU A 453 -6.76 -38.04 16.24
CA GLU A 453 -6.73 -39.50 16.43
C GLU A 453 -6.31 -39.89 17.86
N THR A 454 -5.63 -38.98 18.60
CA THR A 454 -5.12 -39.26 19.96
C THR A 454 -5.64 -38.30 21.05
N ALA A 455 -5.56 -38.73 22.31
CA ALA A 455 -6.01 -37.95 23.46
C ALA A 455 -5.13 -36.71 23.77
N ASP A 456 -3.88 -36.68 23.32
CA ASP A 456 -3.01 -35.50 23.42
C ASP A 456 -3.27 -34.50 22.29
N GLU A 457 -3.61 -35.02 21.11
CA GLU A 457 -4.17 -34.26 19.99
C GLU A 457 -5.48 -33.55 20.41
N GLU A 458 -6.37 -34.24 21.12
CA GLU A 458 -7.60 -33.62 21.65
C GLU A 458 -7.32 -32.39 22.52
N LYS A 459 -6.22 -32.34 23.29
CA LYS A 459 -5.86 -31.15 24.11
C LYS A 459 -5.59 -29.92 23.25
N GLY A 460 -5.05 -30.09 22.03
CA GLY A 460 -4.77 -29.01 21.08
C GLY A 460 -6.01 -28.40 20.41
N LEU A 461 -7.18 -29.04 20.53
CA LEU A 461 -8.46 -28.58 19.94
C LEU A 461 -9.36 -27.84 20.94
N ARG A 462 -8.81 -27.47 22.10
CA ARG A 462 -9.56 -26.80 23.16
C ARG A 462 -10.15 -25.47 22.70
N GLY A 463 -9.42 -24.62 21.97
CA GLY A 463 -9.99 -23.39 21.44
C GLY A 463 -11.07 -23.59 20.39
N VAL A 464 -11.05 -24.70 19.65
CA VAL A 464 -12.16 -25.07 18.73
C VAL A 464 -13.44 -25.31 19.53
N ARG A 465 -13.37 -26.07 20.63
CA ARG A 465 -14.51 -26.27 21.54
C ARG A 465 -14.99 -24.96 22.19
N LYS A 466 -14.08 -24.05 22.55
CA LYS A 466 -14.46 -22.69 23.02
C LYS A 466 -15.24 -21.92 21.96
N ALA A 467 -14.79 -21.94 20.71
CA ALA A 467 -15.49 -21.30 19.59
C ALA A 467 -16.90 -21.91 19.36
N GLN A 468 -17.03 -23.24 19.51
CA GLN A 468 -18.33 -23.93 19.43
C GLN A 468 -19.29 -23.50 20.55
N VAL A 469 -18.83 -23.48 21.80
CA VAL A 469 -19.63 -23.00 22.95
C VAL A 469 -20.04 -21.54 22.76
N ARG A 470 -19.13 -20.70 22.26
CA ARG A 470 -19.41 -19.29 21.93
C ARG A 470 -20.52 -19.16 20.88
N LEU A 471 -20.51 -19.99 19.84
CA LEU A 471 -21.57 -20.02 18.84
C LEU A 471 -22.90 -20.56 19.40
N ALA A 472 -22.86 -21.60 20.23
CA ALA A 472 -24.04 -22.17 20.85
C ALA A 472 -24.76 -21.17 21.77
N THR A 473 -24.00 -20.45 22.61
CA THR A 473 -24.54 -19.39 23.46
C THR A 473 -25.13 -18.24 22.64
N TYR A 474 -24.56 -17.91 21.48
CA TYR A 474 -25.15 -16.95 20.57
C TYR A 474 -26.52 -17.41 20.04
N TYR A 475 -26.65 -18.66 19.59
CA TYR A 475 -27.94 -19.19 19.13
C TYR A 475 -28.99 -19.22 20.25
N LEU A 476 -28.58 -19.57 21.48
CA LEU A 476 -29.48 -19.55 22.64
C LEU A 476 -30.01 -18.15 22.94
N VAL A 477 -29.17 -17.11 22.90
CA VAL A 477 -29.61 -15.72 23.07
C VAL A 477 -30.65 -15.31 22.01
N HIS A 478 -30.59 -15.89 20.82
CA HIS A 478 -31.50 -15.59 19.71
C HIS A 478 -32.66 -16.59 19.58
N GLY A 479 -32.86 -17.48 20.58
CA GLY A 479 -33.96 -18.45 20.58
C GLY A 479 -33.82 -19.59 19.58
N ALA A 480 -32.65 -19.78 18.97
CA ALA A 480 -32.38 -20.84 18.01
C ALA A 480 -31.81 -22.10 18.70
N GLU A 481 -32.53 -22.64 19.69
CA GLU A 481 -32.12 -23.83 20.43
C GLU A 481 -31.75 -25.03 19.52
N PRO A 482 -32.47 -25.34 18.42
CA PRO A 482 -32.09 -26.46 17.55
C PRO A 482 -30.67 -26.38 17.00
N LEU A 483 -30.17 -25.16 16.71
CA LEU A 483 -28.80 -24.96 16.24
C LEU A 483 -27.77 -25.12 17.36
N ALA A 484 -28.09 -24.65 18.56
CA ALA A 484 -27.27 -24.91 19.75
C ALA A 484 -27.23 -26.40 20.10
N ARG A 485 -28.35 -27.12 19.89
CA ARG A 485 -28.42 -28.57 20.08
C ARG A 485 -27.54 -29.34 19.10
N ALA A 486 -27.41 -28.89 17.86
CA ALA A 486 -26.47 -29.49 16.91
C ALA A 486 -25.02 -29.44 17.43
N ILE A 487 -24.62 -28.31 18.04
CA ILE A 487 -23.30 -28.17 18.66
C ILE A 487 -23.16 -29.07 19.91
N TYR A 488 -24.22 -29.15 20.73
CA TYR A 488 -24.24 -30.06 21.87
C TYR A 488 -24.07 -31.53 21.47
N GLU A 489 -24.76 -31.99 20.42
CA GLU A 489 -24.65 -33.38 19.94
C GLU A 489 -23.23 -33.69 19.45
N ASP A 490 -22.57 -32.73 18.79
CA ASP A 490 -21.17 -32.85 18.38
C ASP A 490 -20.24 -33.01 19.59
N MET A 491 -20.47 -32.24 20.66
CA MET A 491 -19.66 -32.26 21.87
C MET A 491 -20.06 -33.36 22.88
N ARG A 492 -21.09 -34.17 22.62
CA ARG A 492 -21.72 -35.05 23.64
C ARG A 492 -20.76 -36.08 24.24
N ARG A 493 -19.72 -36.48 23.51
CA ARG A 493 -18.73 -37.48 23.93
C ARG A 493 -17.54 -36.89 24.69
N GLU A 494 -17.48 -35.57 24.85
CA GLU A 494 -16.38 -34.91 25.57
C GLU A 494 -16.37 -35.27 27.05
N SER A 495 -15.18 -35.36 27.64
CA SER A 495 -15.04 -35.71 29.05
C SER A 495 -15.61 -34.62 29.98
N PRO A 496 -16.25 -34.98 31.10
CA PRO A 496 -16.78 -34.00 32.05
C PRO A 496 -15.72 -33.04 32.59
N ALA A 497 -14.49 -33.51 32.80
CA ALA A 497 -13.37 -32.67 33.26
C ALA A 497 -13.02 -31.57 32.25
N ARG A 498 -13.00 -31.91 30.96
CA ARG A 498 -12.72 -30.95 29.88
C ARG A 498 -13.84 -29.93 29.73
N LEU A 499 -15.11 -30.36 29.79
CA LEU A 499 -16.27 -29.47 29.75
C LEU A 499 -16.28 -28.46 30.91
N VAL A 500 -15.97 -28.92 32.14
CA VAL A 500 -15.83 -28.02 33.30
C VAL A 500 -14.73 -27.00 33.08
N SER A 501 -13.57 -27.44 32.59
CA SER A 501 -12.43 -26.55 32.36
C SER A 501 -12.73 -25.50 31.29
N ILE A 502 -13.37 -25.88 30.17
CA ILE A 502 -13.80 -24.95 29.11
C ILE A 502 -14.79 -23.93 29.66
N ARG A 503 -15.78 -24.38 30.45
CA ARG A 503 -16.76 -23.49 31.09
C ARG A 503 -16.06 -22.46 31.97
N GLN A 504 -15.12 -22.90 32.82
CA GLN A 504 -14.40 -22.03 33.75
C GLN A 504 -13.59 -20.95 33.02
N GLU A 505 -12.85 -21.30 31.96
CA GLU A 505 -12.07 -20.31 31.19
C GLU A 505 -12.96 -19.23 30.57
N LEU A 506 -14.08 -19.62 29.96
CA LEU A 506 -15.05 -18.68 29.39
C LEU A 506 -15.77 -17.85 30.48
N GLU A 507 -15.95 -18.39 31.68
CA GLU A 507 -16.50 -17.69 32.84
C GLU A 507 -15.51 -16.71 33.47
N ASP A 508 -14.21 -17.00 33.45
CA ASP A 508 -13.18 -16.19 34.09
C ASP A 508 -12.77 -14.98 33.22
N VAL A 509 -12.91 -15.05 31.89
CA VAL A 509 -12.62 -13.91 31.00
C VAL A 509 -13.70 -12.83 31.15
N THR A 510 -13.29 -11.64 31.61
CA THR A 510 -14.18 -10.49 31.86
C THR A 510 -13.86 -9.29 30.99
N ASP A 511 -12.60 -9.12 30.59
CA ASP A 511 -12.17 -8.05 29.71
C ASP A 511 -12.39 -8.40 28.24
N LYS A 512 -12.99 -7.44 27.51
CA LYS A 512 -13.22 -7.55 26.07
C LYS A 512 -11.91 -7.43 25.29
N ASP A 513 -11.09 -6.48 25.70
CA ASP A 513 -9.84 -6.16 25.04
C ASP A 513 -8.74 -7.06 25.62
N PHE A 514 -7.88 -7.55 24.74
CA PHE A 514 -6.68 -8.25 25.18
C PHE A 514 -5.68 -7.23 25.76
N TRP A 515 -4.89 -7.62 26.76
CA TRP A 515 -3.93 -6.70 27.40
C TRP A 515 -2.78 -6.28 26.47
N GLU A 516 -2.54 -7.02 25.38
CA GLU A 516 -1.61 -6.65 24.32
C GLU A 516 -2.32 -5.94 23.16
N VAL A 517 -1.59 -5.05 22.49
CA VAL A 517 -2.07 -4.42 21.25
C VAL A 517 -2.15 -5.47 20.15
N THR A 518 -3.37 -5.85 19.79
CA THR A 518 -3.66 -6.79 18.70
C THR A 518 -4.49 -6.11 17.61
N ASP A 519 -4.23 -6.45 16.35
CA ASP A 519 -4.93 -5.87 15.20
C ASP A 519 -6.44 -6.19 15.20
N ARG A 520 -6.85 -7.27 15.88
CA ARG A 520 -8.26 -7.68 15.98
C ARG A 520 -8.99 -7.08 17.20
N GLY A 521 -8.27 -6.58 18.20
CA GLY A 521 -8.80 -5.82 19.34
C GLY A 521 -9.82 -6.54 20.24
N ILE A 522 -10.00 -7.86 20.12
CA ILE A 522 -10.97 -8.62 20.91
C ILE A 522 -10.33 -9.93 21.35
N ASN A 523 -10.44 -10.24 22.64
CA ASN A 523 -10.09 -11.54 23.19
C ASN A 523 -11.06 -12.61 22.66
N PHE A 524 -10.56 -13.67 22.02
CA PHE A 524 -11.38 -14.73 21.43
C PHE A 524 -12.27 -15.44 22.46
N ASP A 525 -11.86 -15.45 23.73
CA ASP A 525 -12.59 -16.09 24.82
C ASP A 525 -13.64 -15.17 25.48
N TYR A 526 -13.67 -13.88 25.11
CA TYR A 526 -14.63 -12.94 25.68
C TYR A 526 -16.05 -13.19 25.17
N LEU A 527 -17.00 -13.28 26.12
CA LEU A 527 -18.43 -13.40 25.87
C LEU A 527 -19.17 -12.18 26.43
N GLU A 528 -20.06 -11.61 25.64
CA GLU A 528 -20.98 -10.58 26.13
C GLU A 528 -21.84 -11.11 27.30
N PRO A 529 -22.24 -10.27 28.27
CA PRO A 529 -22.96 -10.72 29.47
C PRO A 529 -24.18 -11.60 29.19
N LYS A 530 -24.95 -11.28 28.14
CA LYS A 530 -26.12 -12.08 27.71
C LYS A 530 -25.75 -13.48 27.24
N ARG A 531 -24.64 -13.62 26.50
CA ARG A 531 -24.12 -14.93 26.06
C ARG A 531 -23.53 -15.71 27.24
N LYS A 532 -22.81 -15.02 28.12
CA LYS A 532 -22.23 -15.60 29.33
C LYS A 532 -23.29 -16.21 30.25
N ALA A 533 -24.45 -15.57 30.38
CA ALA A 533 -25.60 -16.13 31.10
C ALA A 533 -26.15 -17.44 30.50
N GLN A 534 -25.96 -17.68 29.20
CA GLN A 534 -26.38 -18.91 28.53
C GLN A 534 -25.41 -20.07 28.71
N LEU A 535 -24.22 -19.86 29.27
CA LEU A 535 -23.27 -20.95 29.57
C LEU A 535 -23.89 -21.97 30.51
N THR A 536 -24.59 -21.53 31.56
CA THR A 536 -25.26 -22.43 32.49
C THR A 536 -26.32 -23.29 31.80
N ALA A 537 -27.10 -22.69 30.89
CA ALA A 537 -28.12 -23.40 30.12
C ALA A 537 -27.50 -24.45 29.18
N PHE A 538 -26.49 -24.05 28.40
CA PHE A 538 -25.81 -24.93 27.45
C PHE A 538 -25.10 -26.10 28.16
N PHE A 539 -24.29 -25.81 29.18
CA PHE A 539 -23.57 -26.84 29.92
C PHE A 539 -24.49 -27.74 30.77
N GLY A 540 -25.69 -27.25 31.13
CA GLY A 540 -26.70 -28.05 31.81
C GLY A 540 -27.21 -29.25 30.99
N TRP A 541 -27.05 -29.22 29.66
CA TRP A 541 -27.44 -30.34 28.80
C TRP A 541 -26.52 -31.56 28.91
N PHE A 542 -25.29 -31.39 29.40
CA PHE A 542 -24.33 -32.48 29.62
C PHE A 542 -24.51 -33.18 30.98
N GLY A 543 -25.58 -32.86 31.71
CA GLY A 543 -25.87 -33.40 33.05
C GLY A 543 -25.13 -32.68 34.18
N THR A 544 -24.99 -33.35 35.32
CA THR A 544 -24.31 -32.80 36.50
C THR A 544 -22.80 -32.78 36.31
N LEU A 545 -22.28 -31.66 35.84
CA LEU A 545 -20.86 -31.37 35.82
C LEU A 545 -20.35 -31.03 37.24
N PRO A 546 -19.14 -31.48 37.63
CA PRO A 546 -18.53 -31.13 38.92
C PRO A 546 -18.58 -29.61 39.20
N LYS A 547 -18.86 -29.24 40.46
CA LYS A 547 -18.74 -27.85 40.92
C LYS A 547 -17.27 -27.40 40.82
N ARG A 548 -17.07 -26.11 40.56
CA ARG A 548 -15.77 -25.44 40.33
C ARG A 548 -14.68 -26.07 41.21
N SER A 549 -13.73 -26.79 40.60
CA SER A 549 -12.49 -27.15 41.29
C SER A 549 -11.76 -25.85 41.54
N ALA A 550 -11.71 -25.39 42.80
CA ALA A 550 -10.81 -24.33 43.18
C ALA A 550 -9.40 -24.85 42.91
N SER A 551 -8.69 -24.22 41.98
CA SER A 551 -7.28 -24.48 41.74
C SER A 551 -6.56 -24.46 43.10
N ARG A 552 -6.07 -25.62 43.55
CA ARG A 552 -5.15 -25.69 44.68
C ARG A 552 -3.90 -24.90 44.29
N VAL A 553 -3.80 -23.66 44.74
CA VAL A 553 -2.51 -23.00 44.91
C VAL A 553 -1.75 -23.90 45.89
N PRO A 554 -0.58 -24.45 45.53
CA PRO A 554 0.24 -25.13 46.53
C PRO A 554 0.66 -24.07 47.54
N VAL A 555 0.10 -24.15 48.74
CA VAL A 555 0.64 -23.44 49.90
C VAL A 555 2.05 -24.01 50.07
N SER A 556 3.03 -23.16 49.77
CA SER A 556 4.42 -23.38 50.11
C SER A 556 4.54 -23.33 51.63
N ASP A 557 4.26 -24.44 52.30
CA ASP A 557 4.75 -24.66 53.65
C ASP A 557 6.25 -24.94 53.57
N ALA A 558 7.04 -23.91 53.85
CA ALA A 558 8.44 -24.06 54.21
C ALA A 558 8.62 -23.59 55.66
N PRO A 559 9.35 -24.32 56.52
CA PRO A 559 9.81 -23.81 57.81
C PRO A 559 10.82 -22.68 57.65
#